data_AF-A0A9D4G7K7-F1
#
_entry.id   AF-A0A9D4G7K7-F1
#
_cell.length_a   1.000
_cell.length_b   1.000
_cell.length_c   1.000
_cell.angle_alpha   90.00
_cell.angle_beta   90.00
_cell.angle_gamma   90.00
#
_symmetry.space_group_name_H-M   'P 1'
#
loop_
_entity.id
_entity.type
_entity.pdbx_description
1 polymer ?
#
loop_
_entity_poly.entity_id
_entity_poly.type
_entity_poly.pdbx_seq_one_letter_code
_entity_poly.pdbx_strand_id
1 'polypeptide(L)'
;MPDDAVTHYQIVIDQLIEGHQWIEENLGIKPFNAWINDPFGYSSKMPYLWKKSGIENMVILRILKRLRRRVCANARWIPCGGHIGVPKTKMIF
;
A
#
# COMPACT_ATOMS: atom_id res chain seq x y z
N MET A 1 -1.65 1.35 10.38
CA MET A 1 -0.94 0.22 9.74
C MET A 1 -0.90 -0.92 10.75
N PRO A 2 -1.90 -1.81 10.72
CA PRO A 2 -1.91 -3.01 11.57
C PRO A 2 -0.90 -4.05 11.07
N ASP A 3 -0.46 -4.94 11.97
CA ASP A 3 0.31 -6.12 11.57
C ASP A 3 -0.62 -7.16 10.91
N ASP A 4 -0.24 -7.65 9.73
CA ASP A 4 -1.10 -8.50 8.91
C ASP A 4 -1.01 -9.99 9.30
N ALA A 5 0.01 -10.38 10.07
CA ALA A 5 0.24 -11.77 10.45
C ALA A 5 -0.57 -12.18 11.69
N VAL A 6 -0.66 -11.30 12.69
CA VAL A 6 -1.24 -11.63 14.00
C VAL A 6 -2.67 -11.10 14.17
N THR A 7 -3.05 -10.06 13.44
CA THR A 7 -4.33 -9.39 13.68
C THR A 7 -5.53 -10.13 13.10
N HIS A 8 -6.62 -10.18 13.87
CA HIS A 8 -7.91 -10.62 13.35
C HIS A 8 -8.53 -9.51 12.48
N TYR A 9 -9.14 -9.90 11.37
CA TYR A 9 -9.63 -8.96 10.35
C TYR A 9 -10.67 -7.96 10.88
N GLN A 10 -11.42 -8.32 11.93
CA GLN A 10 -12.39 -7.42 12.57
C GLN A 10 -11.71 -6.17 13.13
N ILE A 11 -10.61 -6.35 13.86
CA ILE A 11 -9.86 -5.25 14.48
C ILE A 11 -9.28 -4.33 13.40
N VAL A 12 -8.86 -4.90 12.26
CA VAL A 12 -8.37 -4.14 11.11
C VAL A 12 -9.47 -3.27 10.51
N ILE A 13 -10.70 -3.80 10.41
CA ILE A 13 -11.84 -3.05 9.89
C ILE A 13 -12.21 -1.91 10.84
N ASP A 14 -12.28 -2.19 12.15
CA ASP A 14 -12.61 -1.17 13.15
C ASP A 14 -11.60 -0.02 13.12
N GLN A 15 -10.30 -0.34 13.12
CA GLN A 15 -9.22 0.65 12.99
C GLN A 15 -9.34 1.47 11.69
N LEU A 16 -9.74 0.82 10.59
CA LEU A 16 -9.87 1.49 9.30
C LEU A 16 -11.02 2.51 9.32
N ILE A 17 -12.16 2.11 9.87
CA ILE A 17 -13.37 2.94 9.96
C ILE A 17 -13.08 4.16 10.84
N GLU A 18 -12.55 3.94 12.04
CA GLU A 18 -12.20 5.00 12.98
C GLU A 18 -11.23 6.01 12.36
N GLY A 19 -10.17 5.52 11.70
CA GLY A 19 -9.19 6.39 11.04
C GLY A 19 -9.78 7.18 9.87
N HIS A 20 -10.65 6.57 9.07
CA HIS A 20 -11.28 7.28 7.94
C HIS A 20 -12.26 8.34 8.41
N GLN A 21 -13.10 8.02 9.41
CA GLN A 21 -14.03 8.96 10.01
C GLN A 21 -13.30 10.17 10.60
N TRP A 22 -12.23 9.92 11.36
CA TRP A 22 -11.45 11.00 11.96
C TRP A 22 -10.85 11.94 10.90
N ILE A 23 -10.29 11.40 9.81
CA ILE A 23 -9.72 12.22 8.73
C ILE A 23 -10.82 13.01 8.02
N GLU A 24 -11.97 12.41 7.78
CA GLU A 24 -13.10 13.08 7.13
C GLU A 24 -13.63 14.23 7.99
N GLU A 25 -13.81 14.02 9.28
CA GLU A 25 -14.33 15.03 10.21
C GLU A 25 -13.34 16.19 10.46
N ASN A 26 -12.04 15.89 10.58
CA ASN A 26 -11.04 16.90 10.96
C ASN A 26 -10.39 17.58 9.76
N LEU A 27 -10.23 16.88 8.64
CA LEU A 27 -9.50 17.35 7.46
C LEU A 27 -10.37 17.46 6.21
N GLY A 28 -11.56 16.86 6.18
CA GLY A 28 -12.46 16.88 5.02
C GLY A 28 -11.90 16.12 3.81
N ILE A 29 -10.96 15.19 4.03
CA ILE A 29 -10.25 14.46 2.96
C ILE A 29 -10.58 12.98 3.04
N LYS A 30 -10.77 12.34 1.88
CA LYS A 30 -10.84 10.88 1.77
C LYS A 30 -9.51 10.33 1.22
N PRO A 31 -8.84 9.40 1.92
CA PRO A 31 -7.59 8.84 1.43
C PRO A 31 -7.82 7.87 0.26
N PHE A 32 -7.02 8.00 -0.79
CA PHE A 32 -7.05 7.13 -1.99
C PHE A 32 -5.85 6.18 -2.10
N ASN A 33 -4.76 6.47 -1.39
CA ASN A 33 -3.51 5.74 -1.46
C ASN A 33 -3.17 5.15 -0.08
N ALA A 34 -2.95 3.84 -0.02
CA ALA A 34 -2.45 3.16 1.17
C ALA A 34 -0.91 3.15 1.17
N TRP A 35 -0.32 3.40 2.34
CA TRP A 35 1.11 3.27 2.56
C TRP A 35 1.40 2.19 3.59
N ILE A 36 1.99 1.08 3.14
CA ILE A 36 2.25 -0.08 4.00
C ILE A 36 3.74 -0.41 3.95
N ASN A 37 4.48 0.11 4.92
CA ASN A 37 5.94 -0.02 4.96
C ASN A 37 6.40 -1.22 5.81
N ASP A 38 5.75 -1.45 6.94
CA ASP A 38 6.36 -2.22 8.03
C ASP A 38 5.69 -3.54 8.50
N PRO A 39 4.85 -4.25 7.73
CA PRO A 39 4.45 -5.59 8.12
C PRO A 39 5.47 -6.64 7.64
N PHE A 40 5.68 -7.67 8.47
CA PHE A 40 6.58 -8.78 8.19
C PHE A 40 5.91 -9.89 7.36
N GLY A 41 5.34 -9.51 6.22
CA GLY A 41 4.54 -10.37 5.36
C GLY A 41 3.17 -9.75 5.09
N TYR A 42 2.55 -10.16 3.98
CA TYR A 42 1.27 -9.63 3.53
C TYR A 42 0.31 -10.79 3.26
N SER A 43 -0.92 -10.63 3.73
CA SER A 43 -2.05 -11.50 3.50
C SER A 43 -2.81 -11.07 2.25
N SER A 44 -3.39 -12.03 1.52
CA SER A 44 -4.25 -11.74 0.37
C SER A 44 -5.56 -11.02 0.75
N LYS A 45 -5.89 -10.98 2.05
CA LYS A 45 -7.11 -10.36 2.58
C LYS A 45 -7.03 -8.83 2.57
N MET A 46 -5.85 -8.25 2.82
CA MET A 46 -5.69 -6.80 2.96
C MET A 46 -6.03 -6.04 1.67
N PRO A 47 -5.51 -6.42 0.48
CA PRO A 47 -5.90 -5.76 -0.77
C PRO A 47 -7.41 -5.77 -1.02
N TYR A 48 -8.11 -6.83 -0.61
CA TYR A 48 -9.56 -6.92 -0.74
C TYR A 48 -10.29 -5.92 0.18
N LEU A 49 -9.86 -5.83 1.44
CA LEU A 49 -10.43 -4.88 2.40
C LEU A 49 -10.17 -3.42 1.98
N TRP A 50 -8.95 -3.10 1.57
CA TRP A 50 -8.59 -1.75 1.10
C TRP A 50 -9.34 -1.35 -0.16
N LYS A 51 -9.56 -2.29 -1.10
CA LYS A 51 -10.36 -2.00 -2.28
C LYS A 51 -11.82 -1.68 -1.92
N LYS A 52 -12.38 -2.37 -0.92
CA LYS A 52 -13.74 -2.10 -0.43
C LYS A 52 -13.85 -0.79 0.36
N SER A 53 -12.78 -0.32 1.00
CA SER A 53 -12.76 0.98 1.68
C SER A 53 -12.58 2.18 0.75
N GLY A 54 -12.37 1.94 -0.55
CA GLY A 54 -12.21 2.99 -1.56
C GLY A 54 -10.76 3.42 -1.80
N ILE A 55 -9.79 2.64 -1.30
CA ILE A 55 -8.37 2.83 -1.61
C ILE A 55 -8.08 2.20 -2.98
N GLU A 56 -7.42 2.95 -3.86
CA GLU A 56 -7.14 2.53 -5.23
C GLU A 56 -5.72 2.01 -5.42
N ASN A 57 -4.75 2.66 -4.76
CA ASN A 57 -3.33 2.32 -4.90
C ASN A 57 -2.74 1.97 -3.54
N MET A 58 -1.77 1.05 -3.51
CA MET A 58 -1.09 0.65 -2.28
C MET A 58 0.40 0.47 -2.48
N VAL A 59 1.20 1.14 -1.65
CA VAL A 59 2.65 0.96 -1.65
C VAL A 59 3.04 -0.08 -0.62
N ILE A 60 3.77 -1.10 -1.07
CA ILE A 60 4.33 -2.19 -0.26
C ILE A 60 5.86 -2.13 -0.34
N LEU A 61 6.54 -2.25 0.80
CA LEU A 61 8.01 -2.15 0.87
C LEU A 61 8.72 -3.47 1.23
N ARG A 62 8.21 -4.25 2.18
CA ARG A 62 8.86 -5.50 2.64
C ARG A 62 8.35 -6.74 1.89
N ILE A 63 9.11 -7.25 0.93
CA ILE A 63 8.79 -8.50 0.22
C ILE A 63 9.94 -9.49 0.31
N LEU A 64 9.64 -10.80 0.39
CA LEU A 64 10.65 -11.86 0.32
C LEU A 64 11.59 -11.62 -0.87
N LYS A 65 12.91 -11.62 -0.62
CA LYS A 65 13.95 -11.29 -1.62
C LYS A 65 13.82 -12.05 -2.95
N ARG A 66 13.36 -13.31 -2.91
CA ARG A 66 13.10 -14.12 -4.11
C ARG A 66 11.92 -13.58 -4.93
N LEU A 67 10.83 -13.20 -4.26
CA LEU A 67 9.65 -12.63 -4.89
C LEU A 67 9.94 -11.22 -5.40
N ARG A 68 10.66 -10.39 -4.63
CA ARG A 68 11.12 -9.07 -5.07
C ARG A 68 11.87 -9.13 -6.40
N ARG A 69 12.79 -10.08 -6.56
CA ARG A 69 13.51 -10.28 -7.84
C ARG A 69 12.58 -10.60 -9.01
N ARG A 70 11.56 -11.45 -8.81
CA ARG A 70 10.58 -11.80 -9.84
C ARG A 70 9.70 -10.61 -10.22
N VAL A 71 9.21 -9.88 -9.22
CA VAL A 71 8.34 -8.73 -9.43
C VAL A 71 9.10 -7.60 -10.13
N CYS A 72 10.34 -7.29 -9.72
CA CYS A 72 11.16 -6.28 -10.40
C CYS A 72 11.55 -6.68 -11.83
N ALA A 73 11.70 -7.99 -12.11
CA ALA A 73 11.98 -8.47 -13.46
C ALA A 73 10.77 -8.32 -14.42
N ASN A 74 9.54 -8.40 -13.90
CA ASN A 74 8.30 -8.26 -14.65
C ASN A 74 7.67 -6.86 -14.54
N ALA A 75 8.30 -5.95 -13.79
CA ALA A 75 7.78 -4.60 -13.63
C ALA A 75 7.86 -3.86 -14.97
N ARG A 76 6.71 -3.38 -15.45
CA ARG A 76 6.66 -2.51 -16.61
C ARG A 76 7.22 -1.15 -16.20
N TRP A 77 8.44 -0.86 -16.66
CA TRP A 77 9.04 0.47 -16.51
C TRP A 77 8.18 1.47 -17.26
N ILE A 78 7.52 2.39 -16.53
CA ILE A 78 6.89 3.57 -17.15
C ILE A 78 8.00 4.61 -17.25
N PRO A 79 8.53 4.93 -18.45
CA PRO A 79 9.47 6.02 -18.59
C PRO A 79 8.74 7.33 -18.30
N CYS A 80 9.03 7.94 -17.15
CA CYS A 80 8.68 9.34 -16.94
C CYS A 80 9.58 10.17 -17.88
N GLY A 81 8.99 10.77 -18.91
CA GLY A 81 9.72 11.56 -19.88
C GLY A 81 10.46 12.74 -19.23
N GLY A 82 11.68 13.00 -19.70
CA GLY A 82 12.36 14.30 -19.59
C GLY A 82 13.31 14.49 -18.40
N HIS A 83 14.57 14.09 -18.59
CA HIS A 83 15.83 14.81 -18.28
C HIS A 83 16.97 13.91 -17.79
N ILE A 84 18.15 14.27 -18.30
CA ILE A 84 19.43 13.57 -18.25
C ILE A 84 19.94 13.51 -16.81
N GLY A 85 20.41 12.34 -16.39
CA GLY A 85 21.25 12.18 -15.19
C GLY A 85 20.49 11.69 -13.95
N VAL A 86 20.64 10.39 -13.69
CA VAL A 86 20.12 9.63 -12.53
C VAL A 86 18.60 9.41 -12.56
N PRO A 87 18.14 8.18 -12.89
CA PRO A 87 16.74 7.83 -12.70
C PRO A 87 16.46 7.81 -11.19
N LYS A 88 15.82 8.85 -10.65
CA LYS A 88 15.08 8.71 -9.39
C LYS A 88 13.85 7.87 -9.68
N THR A 89 14.05 6.56 -9.82
CA THR A 89 12.98 5.59 -10.08
C THR A 89 12.13 5.46 -8.84
N LYS A 90 10.93 6.07 -8.90
CA LYS A 90 9.88 5.82 -7.93
C LYS A 90 9.24 4.49 -8.31
N MET A 91 9.58 3.44 -7.58
CA MET A 91 8.88 2.16 -7.64
C MET A 91 7.53 2.38 -6.95
N ILE A 92 6.49 2.60 -7.73
CA ILE A 92 5.11 2.65 -7.25
C ILE A 92 4.52 1.28 -7.58
N PHE A 93 4.20 0.52 -6.54
CA PHE A 93 3.23 -0.56 -6.62
C PHE A 93 1.83 0.02 -6.43
#